data_AF-A0A258BTK8-F1
#
_entry.id   AF-A0A258BTK8-F1
#
_cell.length_a   1.000
_cell.length_b   1.000
_cell.length_c   1.000
_cell.angle_alpha   90.00
_cell.angle_beta   90.00
_cell.angle_gamma   90.00
#
_symmetry.space_group_name_H-M   'P 1'
#
loop_
_entity.id
_entity.type
_entity.pdbx_description
1 polymer ?
#
loop_
_entity_poly.entity_id
_entity_poly.type
_entity_poly.pdbx_seq_one_letter_code
_entity_poly.pdbx_strand_id
1 'polypeptide(L)' 'MAHQHLGMELLEKMKKDFEETAKVELEPKLEGKQMTMVLAPR' A
#
# COMPACT_ATOMS: atom_id res chain seq x y z
N MET A 1 11.43 -8.34 -12.81
CA MET A 1 10.45 -7.76 -11.86
C MET A 1 9.45 -6.95 -12.67
N ALA A 2 8.61 -7.63 -13.44
CA ALA A 2 7.63 -6.95 -14.28
C ALA A 2 6.50 -6.45 -13.37
N HIS A 3 6.16 -5.17 -13.47
CA HIS A 3 5.00 -4.53 -12.81
C HIS A 3 5.16 -4.03 -11.36
N GLN A 4 6.30 -3.45 -11.00
CA GLN A 4 6.37 -2.68 -9.74
C GLN A 4 5.42 -1.47 -9.72
N HIS A 5 5.14 -0.83 -10.88
CA HIS A 5 4.19 0.28 -10.93
C HIS A 5 2.76 -0.16 -10.60
N LEU A 6 2.33 -1.35 -11.04
CA LEU A 6 0.95 -1.82 -10.82
C LEU A 6 0.71 -2.09 -9.33
N GLY A 7 1.72 -2.64 -8.64
CA GLY A 7 1.67 -2.81 -7.20
C GLY A 7 1.54 -1.48 -6.47
N MET A 8 2.29 -0.47 -6.89
CA MET A 8 2.22 0.86 -6.28
C MET A 8 0.86 1.52 -6.51
N GLU A 9 0.35 1.51 -7.74
CA GLU A 9 -0.96 2.07 -8.09
C GLU A 9 -2.11 1.40 -7.33
N LEU A 10 -2.02 0.07 -7.14
CA LEU A 10 -3.01 -0.68 -6.36
C LEU A 10 -2.99 -0.27 -4.88
N LEU A 11 -1.81 -0.15 -4.28
CA LEU A 11 -1.68 0.24 -2.87
C LEU A 11 -2.11 1.70 -2.65
N GLU A 12 -1.79 2.60 -3.59
CA GLU A 12 -2.29 3.98 -3.58
C GLU A 12 -3.82 4.05 -3.69
N LYS A 13 -4.43 3.19 -4.52
CA LYS A 13 -5.89 3.08 -4.58
C LYS A 13 -6.47 2.60 -3.25
N MET A 14 -5.91 1.55 -2.65
CA MET A 14 -6.35 1.07 -1.33
C MET A 14 -6.21 2.16 -0.26
N LYS A 15 -5.11 2.91 -0.24
CA LYS A 15 -4.90 4.02 0.71
C LYS A 15 -6.06 5.03 0.65
N LYS A 16 -6.53 5.38 -0.55
CA LYS A 16 -7.68 6.28 -0.75
C LYS A 16 -9.00 5.65 -0.30
N ASP A 17 -9.23 4.38 -0.65
CA ASP A 17 -10.46 3.67 -0.28
C ASP A 17 -10.63 3.54 1.26
N PHE A 18 -9.53 3.56 2.02
CA PHE A 18 -9.52 3.42 3.48
C PHE A 18 -9.15 4.70 4.26
N GLU A 19 -9.01 5.86 3.60
CA GLU A 19 -8.54 7.12 4.21
C GLU A 19 -9.38 7.60 5.40
N GLU A 20 -10.69 7.31 5.38
CA GLU A 20 -11.64 7.69 6.41
C GLU A 20 -11.58 6.80 7.66
N THR A 21 -11.18 5.53 7.51
CA THR A 21 -11.29 4.51 8.57
C THR A 21 -9.94 3.99 9.06
N ALA A 22 -8.87 4.19 8.31
CA ALA A 22 -7.53 3.74 8.62
C ALA A 22 -6.49 4.84 8.44
N LYS A 23 -5.36 4.69 9.14
CA LYS A 23 -4.14 5.49 8.97
C LYS A 23 -3.04 4.62 8.36
N VAL A 24 -2.18 5.20 7.54
CA VAL A 24 -0.98 4.51 7.05
C VAL A 24 0.07 4.51 8.15
N GLU A 25 0.51 3.32 8.58
CA GLU A 25 1.61 3.17 9.54
C GLU A 25 2.94 2.88 8.83
N LEU A 26 2.88 2.14 7.72
CA LEU A 26 4.04 1.89 6.86
C LEU A 26 3.66 2.15 5.41
N GLU A 27 4.40 3.07 4.77
CA GLU A 27 4.27 3.34 3.34
C GLU A 27 4.66 2.10 2.50
N PRO A 28 4.15 2.00 1.25
CA PRO A 28 4.48 0.91 0.34
C PRO A 28 5.99 0.71 0.18
N LYS A 29 6.47 -0.49 0.49
CA LYS A 29 7.88 -0.88 0.31
C LYS A 29 8.00 -2.24 -0.34
N LEU A 30 9.08 -2.43 -1.10
CA LEU A 30 9.43 -3.72 -1.69
C LEU A 30 10.21 -4.56 -0.67
N GLU A 31 9.60 -5.63 -0.18
CA GLU A 31 10.24 -6.65 0.65
C GLU A 31 10.48 -7.91 -0.20
N GLY A 32 11.72 -8.07 -0.66
CA GLY A 32 12.11 -9.15 -1.56
C GLY A 32 11.39 -9.05 -2.91
N LYS A 33 10.39 -9.91 -3.13
CA LYS A 33 9.58 -9.93 -4.37
C LYS A 33 8.15 -9.42 -4.15
N GLN A 34 7.82 -8.97 -2.94
CA GLN A 34 6.48 -8.51 -2.57
C GLN A 34 6.51 -7.01 -2.26
N MET A 35 5.43 -6.31 -2.57
CA MET A 35 5.23 -4.93 -2.17
C MET A 35 4.19 -4.91 -1.05
N THR A 36 4.51 -4.24 0.05
CA THR A 36 3.72 -4.30 1.28
C THR A 36 3.50 -2.90 1.84
N MET A 37 2.28 -2.63 2.29
CA MET A 37 1.84 -1.41 2.99
C MET A 37 1.09 -1.84 4.25
N VAL A 38 1.22 -1.08 5.34
CA VAL A 38 0.48 -1.37 6.58
C VAL A 38 -0.47 -0.23 6.89
N LEU A 39 -1.75 -0.59 7.00
CA LEU A 39 -2.84 0.26 7.46
C LEU A 39 -3.26 -0.19 8.86
N ALA A 40 -3.47 0.76 9.75
CA ALA A 40 -4.06 0.51 11.06
C ALA A 40 -5.41 1.23 11.17
N PRO A 41 -6.44 0.61 11.77
CA PRO A 41 -7.71 1.30 12.01
C PRO A 41 -7.49 2.52 12.91
N ARG A 42 -8.32 3.54 12.72
CA ARG A 42 -8.40 4.68 13.66
C ARG A 42 -9.07 4.27 14.96
#